data_AF-A0A135Z8C2-F1
#
_entry.id   AF-A0A135Z8C2-F1
#
_cell.length_a   1.000
_cell.length_b   1.000
_cell.length_c   1.000
_cell.angle_alpha   90.00
_cell.angle_beta   90.00
_cell.angle_gamma   90.00
#
_symmetry.space_group_name_H-M   'P 1'
#
loop_
_entity.id
_entity.type
_entity.pdbx_description
1 polymer ?
#
loop_
_entity_poly.entity_id
_entity_poly.type
_entity_poly.pdbx_seq_one_letter_code
_entity_poly.pdbx_strand_id
1 'polypeptide(L)'
;MKITLVQNIEAKSFAEQVLLDQVEQSQQLALQWEDIPVDYTKKIVDFLRHFDVSYYVKESCVQFMLPLIALKPFLSECEKLWNNDADLLESIHKILREKSIIWRAGRFCFDTLDKPIVYAILNITPDSFYDGGKYQSEKEVKDHIEEMIDAGADVIEVGGQTTKPGGYLEISPEDEIKRVIPAIRYIHDNYPKVAVAVDTYKLPVMKKAVEEGVDIVNDVRAFDTPEKVKLMAESNVGLVTMHSNRDKEYDNLTSSMCEFFKDNLQMLIDAGIDKNRIILDQGIGYAKVADGEQDYAMMRNINQLHRFGRPILVAISRKGFGKKLFNLDKEDRLPVTLVAQSAMFMRGGRVIRVHDVAETRQLVDMIDIINRSYWVK
;
A
#
# COMPACT_ATOMS: atom_id res chain seq x y z
N MET A 1 8.40 -32.09 -11.68
CA MET A 1 8.83 -31.72 -10.31
C MET A 1 7.79 -30.77 -9.73
N LYS A 2 7.87 -30.39 -8.46
CA LYS A 2 6.87 -29.48 -7.86
C LYS A 2 7.49 -28.58 -6.80
N ILE A 3 6.99 -27.35 -6.68
CA ILE A 3 7.31 -26.46 -5.55
C ILE A 3 6.05 -26.22 -4.72
N THR A 4 6.16 -26.37 -3.41
CA THR A 4 5.09 -26.15 -2.44
C THR A 4 5.54 -25.24 -1.31
N LEU A 5 4.59 -24.59 -0.63
CA LEU A 5 4.86 -23.88 0.60
C LEU A 5 5.08 -24.88 1.73
N VAL A 6 6.08 -24.64 2.57
CA VAL A 6 6.25 -25.39 3.82
C VAL A 6 5.11 -24.97 4.77
N GLN A 7 4.07 -25.80 4.88
CA GLN A 7 2.90 -25.52 5.71
C GLN A 7 3.15 -25.83 7.20
N ASN A 8 2.39 -25.17 8.08
CA ASN A 8 2.25 -25.51 9.50
C ASN A 8 3.59 -25.58 10.28
N ILE A 9 4.41 -24.54 10.16
CA ILE A 9 5.52 -24.35 11.09
C ILE A 9 4.88 -23.82 12.39
N GLU A 10 4.42 -24.71 13.26
CA GLU A 10 4.12 -24.36 14.64
C GLU A 10 5.44 -24.24 15.40
N ALA A 11 5.67 -23.10 16.06
CA ALA A 11 6.82 -22.93 16.93
C ALA A 11 6.71 -23.86 18.14
N LYS A 12 7.69 -24.74 18.33
CA LYS A 12 7.85 -25.58 19.53
C LYS A 12 8.97 -25.09 20.44
N SER A 13 9.69 -24.05 20.01
CA SER A 13 10.77 -23.41 20.75
C SER A 13 10.81 -21.91 20.49
N PHE A 14 11.49 -21.16 21.37
CA PHE A 14 11.73 -19.73 21.19
C PHE A 14 12.46 -19.44 19.86
N ALA A 15 13.44 -20.26 19.49
CA ALA A 15 14.17 -20.08 18.24
C ALA A 15 13.27 -20.23 17.01
N GLU A 16 12.37 -21.21 17.00
CA GLU A 16 11.39 -21.38 15.91
C GLU A 16 10.39 -20.23 15.86
N GLN A 17 9.93 -19.72 17.01
CA GLN A 17 9.05 -18.55 17.06
C GLN A 17 9.73 -17.30 16.47
N VAL A 18 10.99 -17.05 16.84
CA VAL A 18 11.77 -15.91 16.30
C VAL A 18 11.93 -16.04 14.79
N LEU A 19 12.20 -17.25 14.28
CA LEU A 19 12.30 -17.48 12.83
C LEU A 19 10.97 -17.22 12.12
N LEU A 20 9.85 -17.69 12.68
CA LEU A 20 8.52 -17.44 12.11
C LEU A 20 8.18 -15.96 12.07
N ASP A 21 8.40 -15.24 13.18
CA ASP A 21 8.17 -13.80 13.25
C ASP A 21 9.04 -13.06 12.23
N GLN A 22 10.31 -13.46 12.07
CA GLN A 22 11.22 -12.86 11.09
C GLN A 22 10.80 -13.14 9.65
N VAL A 23 10.31 -14.36 9.35
CA VAL A 23 9.81 -14.76 8.03
C VAL A 23 8.56 -13.96 7.66
N GLU A 24 7.61 -13.81 8.59
CA GLU A 24 6.40 -13.01 8.39
C GLU A 24 6.74 -11.53 8.17
N GLN A 25 7.58 -10.95 9.04
CA GLN A 25 7.96 -9.54 8.98
C GLN A 25 8.80 -9.19 7.76
N SER A 26 9.63 -10.12 7.27
CA SER A 26 10.51 -9.92 6.11
C SER A 26 9.88 -10.39 4.79
N GLN A 27 8.58 -10.77 4.80
CA GLN A 27 7.84 -11.32 3.66
C GLN A 27 8.63 -12.40 2.91
N GLN A 28 9.12 -13.39 3.64
CA GLN A 28 9.84 -14.53 3.07
C GLN A 28 8.89 -15.71 2.86
N LEU A 29 9.18 -16.53 1.85
CA LEU A 29 8.48 -17.77 1.56
C LEU A 29 9.38 -18.95 1.90
N ALA A 30 8.94 -19.78 2.84
CA ALA A 30 9.52 -21.11 3.03
C ALA A 30 8.96 -22.06 1.96
N LEU A 31 9.82 -22.49 1.05
CA LEU A 31 9.46 -23.29 -0.12
C LEU A 31 10.16 -24.66 -0.07
N GLN A 32 9.51 -25.64 -0.67
CA GLN A 32 9.97 -27.02 -0.79
C GLN A 32 9.85 -27.45 -2.24
N TRP A 33 10.97 -27.81 -2.85
CA TRP A 33 11.04 -28.39 -4.18
C TRP A 33 11.12 -29.91 -4.05
N GLU A 34 10.13 -30.60 -4.61
CA GLU A 34 9.87 -32.04 -4.45
C GLU A 34 9.94 -32.76 -5.79
N ASP A 35 9.92 -34.10 -5.70
CA ASP A 35 9.96 -35.02 -6.83
C ASP A 35 11.18 -34.77 -7.73
N ILE A 36 12.31 -34.41 -7.09
CA ILE A 36 13.56 -34.07 -7.78
C ILE A 36 14.23 -35.36 -8.28
N PRO A 37 14.48 -35.49 -9.60
CA PRO A 37 15.29 -36.58 -10.13
C PRO A 37 16.70 -36.57 -9.50
N VAL A 38 17.29 -37.75 -9.26
CA VAL A 38 18.58 -37.90 -8.57
C VAL A 38 19.69 -37.01 -9.17
N ASP A 39 19.72 -36.85 -10.49
CA ASP A 39 20.74 -36.07 -11.19
C ASP A 39 20.45 -34.54 -11.23
N TYR A 40 19.28 -34.10 -10.76
CA TYR A 40 18.83 -32.70 -10.85
C TYR A 40 19.12 -31.90 -9.59
N THR A 41 19.39 -32.54 -8.45
CA THR A 41 19.63 -31.86 -7.17
C THR A 41 20.75 -30.82 -7.27
N LYS A 42 21.87 -31.16 -7.93
CA LYS A 42 22.98 -30.21 -8.13
C LYS A 42 22.55 -29.01 -8.99
N LYS A 43 21.82 -29.26 -10.08
CA LYS A 43 21.31 -28.19 -10.98
C LYS A 43 20.38 -27.24 -10.24
N ILE A 44 19.49 -27.77 -9.40
CA ILE A 44 18.57 -26.97 -8.58
C ILE A 44 19.34 -26.15 -7.54
N VAL A 45 20.29 -26.75 -6.83
CA VAL A 45 21.12 -26.04 -5.85
C VAL A 45 21.93 -24.92 -6.50
N ASP A 46 22.56 -25.18 -7.65
CA ASP A 46 23.29 -24.17 -8.40
C ASP A 46 22.36 -23.03 -8.87
N PHE A 47 21.15 -23.37 -9.33
CA PHE A 47 20.12 -22.38 -9.66
C PHE A 47 19.72 -21.51 -8.46
N LEU A 48 19.42 -22.11 -7.30
CA LEU A 48 19.03 -21.37 -6.09
C LEU A 48 20.11 -20.40 -5.63
N ARG A 49 21.39 -20.71 -5.83
CA ARG A 49 22.49 -19.80 -5.48
C ARG A 49 22.47 -18.48 -6.25
N HIS A 50 21.85 -18.43 -7.45
CA HIS A 50 21.67 -17.19 -8.19
C HIS A 50 20.64 -16.23 -7.57
N PHE A 51 19.84 -16.72 -6.62
CA PHE A 51 18.84 -15.94 -5.89
C PHE A 51 19.30 -15.54 -4.48
N ASP A 52 20.55 -15.81 -4.12
CA ASP A 52 21.13 -15.51 -2.80
C ASP A 52 20.34 -16.12 -1.63
N VAL A 53 19.70 -17.28 -1.86
CA VAL A 53 18.83 -17.93 -0.86
C VAL A 53 19.53 -19.02 -0.08
N SER A 54 19.17 -19.13 1.20
CA SER A 54 19.49 -20.30 2.03
C SER A 54 18.68 -21.51 1.58
N TYR A 55 19.31 -22.68 1.57
CA TYR A 55 18.66 -23.95 1.21
C TYR A 55 19.14 -25.11 2.09
N TYR A 56 18.32 -26.17 2.15
CA TYR A 56 18.61 -27.42 2.82
C TYR A 56 18.18 -28.60 1.93
N VAL A 57 19.10 -29.54 1.72
CA VAL A 57 18.86 -30.72 0.88
C VAL A 57 18.54 -31.92 1.77
N LYS A 58 17.42 -32.57 1.51
CA LYS A 58 17.00 -33.80 2.20
C LYS A 58 16.46 -34.79 1.18
N GLU A 59 17.18 -35.88 0.94
CA GLU A 59 16.79 -36.93 -0.02
C GLU A 59 16.46 -36.35 -1.40
N SER A 60 15.23 -36.53 -1.91
CA SER A 60 14.72 -36.01 -3.19
C SER A 60 14.00 -34.65 -3.05
N CYS A 61 14.33 -33.90 -2.00
CA CYS A 61 13.71 -32.62 -1.67
C CYS A 61 14.77 -31.54 -1.39
N VAL A 62 14.52 -30.32 -1.87
CA VAL A 62 15.30 -29.12 -1.53
C VAL A 62 14.38 -28.07 -0.93
N GLN A 63 14.59 -27.73 0.34
CA GLN A 63 13.88 -26.65 1.02
C GLN A 63 14.69 -25.36 0.92
N PHE A 64 14.04 -24.22 0.75
CA PHE A 64 14.73 -22.93 0.61
C PHE A 64 13.83 -21.75 1.01
N MET A 65 14.46 -20.62 1.33
CA MET A 65 13.76 -19.38 1.70
C MET A 65 13.84 -18.38 0.56
N LEU A 66 12.72 -17.98 -0.03
CA LEU A 66 12.67 -17.02 -1.14
C LEU A 66 11.96 -15.73 -0.71
N PRO A 67 12.55 -14.54 -0.92
CA PRO A 67 11.80 -13.29 -0.73
C PRO A 67 10.55 -13.26 -1.60
N LEU A 68 9.40 -12.84 -1.05
CA LEU A 68 8.14 -12.83 -1.79
C LEU A 68 8.23 -12.00 -3.09
N ILE A 69 8.98 -10.89 -3.08
CA ILE A 69 9.19 -10.05 -4.26
C ILE A 69 10.01 -10.74 -5.37
N ALA A 70 10.81 -11.75 -5.01
CA ALA A 70 11.63 -12.54 -5.91
C ALA A 70 10.84 -13.62 -6.65
N LEU A 71 9.60 -13.91 -6.23
CA LEU A 71 8.81 -15.01 -6.78
C LEU A 71 8.55 -14.88 -8.29
N LYS A 72 8.35 -13.65 -8.79
CA LYS A 72 8.16 -13.42 -10.24
C LYS A 72 9.46 -13.58 -11.05
N PRO A 73 10.59 -12.93 -10.67
CA PRO A 73 11.89 -13.24 -11.28
C PRO A 73 12.23 -14.73 -11.25
N PHE A 74 11.98 -15.39 -10.11
CA PHE A 74 12.19 -16.83 -9.94
C PHE A 74 11.37 -17.66 -10.93
N LEU A 75 10.07 -17.39 -11.05
CA LEU A 75 9.20 -18.03 -12.02
C LEU A 75 9.72 -17.82 -13.46
N SER A 76 10.12 -16.60 -13.83
CA SER A 76 10.60 -16.31 -15.19
C SER A 76 11.85 -17.11 -15.56
N GLU A 77 12.77 -17.31 -14.61
CA GLU A 77 13.94 -18.16 -14.84
C GLU A 77 13.57 -19.65 -14.86
N CYS A 78 12.60 -20.07 -14.04
CA CYS A 78 12.08 -21.43 -14.09
C CYS A 78 11.42 -21.75 -15.44
N GLU A 79 10.64 -20.82 -16.01
CA GLU A 79 10.04 -20.91 -17.34
C GLU A 79 11.10 -21.08 -18.44
N LYS A 80 12.31 -20.52 -18.27
CA LYS A 80 13.42 -20.69 -19.22
C LYS A 80 14.12 -22.05 -19.06
N LEU A 81 14.41 -22.44 -17.82
CA LEU A 81 15.26 -23.60 -17.51
C LEU A 81 14.51 -24.94 -17.48
N TRP A 82 13.21 -24.91 -17.18
CA TRP A 82 12.32 -26.07 -17.04
C TRP A 82 11.00 -25.88 -17.79
N ASN A 83 11.05 -25.28 -19.00
CA ASN A 83 9.90 -25.03 -19.86
C ASN A 83 9.00 -26.25 -20.16
N ASN A 84 9.54 -27.47 -20.08
CA ASN A 84 8.82 -28.71 -20.34
C ASN A 84 8.20 -29.34 -19.08
N ASP A 85 8.43 -28.78 -17.88
CA ASP A 85 7.90 -29.29 -16.61
C ASP A 85 6.64 -28.51 -16.22
N ALA A 86 5.50 -28.88 -16.82
CA ALA A 86 4.22 -28.19 -16.63
C ALA A 86 3.77 -28.21 -15.16
N ASP A 87 4.02 -29.30 -14.43
CA ASP A 87 3.65 -29.44 -13.02
C ASP A 87 4.45 -28.48 -12.14
N LEU A 88 5.75 -28.30 -12.43
CA LEU A 88 6.59 -27.34 -11.74
C LEU A 88 6.06 -25.92 -11.95
N LEU A 89 5.86 -25.50 -13.20
CA LEU A 89 5.43 -24.14 -13.52
C LEU A 89 4.05 -23.83 -12.93
N GLU A 90 3.10 -24.76 -13.04
CA GLU A 90 1.77 -24.59 -12.45
C GLU A 90 1.82 -24.51 -10.91
N SER A 91 2.72 -25.27 -10.27
CA SER A 91 2.90 -25.18 -8.82
C SER A 91 3.41 -23.80 -8.36
N ILE A 92 4.33 -23.18 -9.11
CA ILE A 92 4.83 -21.83 -8.83
C ILE A 92 3.74 -20.78 -9.13
N HIS A 93 3.03 -20.89 -10.25
CA HIS A 93 1.89 -20.01 -10.55
C HIS A 93 0.81 -20.07 -9.48
N LYS A 94 0.53 -21.25 -8.91
CA LYS A 94 -0.40 -21.39 -7.80
C LYS A 94 0.07 -20.61 -6.57
N ILE A 95 1.35 -20.70 -6.21
CA ILE A 95 1.92 -19.94 -5.09
C ILE A 95 1.82 -18.44 -5.38
N LEU A 96 2.13 -18.01 -6.60
CA LEU A 96 2.02 -16.61 -7.00
C LEU A 96 0.58 -16.09 -6.82
N ARG A 97 -0.42 -16.83 -7.31
CA ARG A 97 -1.85 -16.48 -7.12
C ARG A 97 -2.26 -16.45 -5.65
N GLU A 98 -1.73 -17.34 -4.82
CA GLU A 98 -2.02 -17.39 -3.39
C GLU A 98 -1.39 -16.21 -2.61
N LYS A 99 -0.21 -15.74 -3.06
CA LYS A 99 0.57 -14.71 -2.36
C LYS A 99 0.44 -13.30 -2.95
N SER A 100 -0.21 -13.12 -4.09
CA SER A 100 -0.53 -11.80 -4.64
C SER A 100 -1.33 -10.95 -3.64
N ILE A 101 -0.99 -9.67 -3.57
CA ILE A 101 -1.69 -8.71 -2.69
C ILE A 101 -2.55 -7.82 -3.58
N ILE A 102 -3.80 -8.26 -3.78
CA ILE A 102 -4.76 -7.62 -4.67
C ILE A 102 -5.53 -6.50 -3.98
N TRP A 103 -5.61 -5.35 -4.64
CA TRP A 103 -6.50 -4.25 -4.28
C TRP A 103 -7.50 -3.95 -5.40
N ARG A 104 -8.77 -4.23 -5.13
CA ARG A 104 -9.89 -3.92 -6.02
C ARG A 104 -10.45 -2.54 -5.68
N ALA A 105 -10.55 -1.69 -6.69
CA ALA A 105 -10.92 -0.30 -6.54
C ALA A 105 -11.73 0.19 -7.75
N GLY A 106 -13.06 0.07 -7.69
CA GLY A 106 -13.94 0.50 -8.78
C GLY A 106 -13.58 -0.21 -10.08
N ARG A 107 -13.06 0.55 -11.05
CA ARG A 107 -12.65 0.05 -12.38
C ARG A 107 -11.32 -0.72 -12.35
N PHE A 108 -10.58 -0.67 -11.24
CA PHE A 108 -9.20 -1.14 -11.15
C PHE A 108 -9.03 -2.37 -10.26
N CYS A 109 -8.01 -3.17 -10.59
CA CYS A 109 -7.54 -4.31 -9.80
C CYS A 109 -6.00 -4.26 -9.77
N PHE A 110 -5.43 -3.77 -8.68
CA PHE A 110 -3.99 -3.59 -8.51
C PHE A 110 -3.37 -4.82 -7.85
N ASP A 111 -2.36 -5.43 -8.46
CA ASP A 111 -1.45 -6.33 -7.75
C ASP A 111 -0.31 -5.50 -7.16
N THR A 112 -0.45 -5.15 -5.88
CA THR A 112 0.49 -4.25 -5.19
C THR A 112 1.83 -4.93 -4.89
N LEU A 113 1.88 -6.27 -4.94
CA LEU A 113 3.14 -7.00 -4.90
C LEU A 113 3.89 -6.92 -6.24
N ASP A 114 3.17 -6.77 -7.35
CA ASP A 114 3.77 -6.64 -8.68
C ASP A 114 4.28 -5.24 -8.95
N LYS A 115 3.41 -4.25 -8.79
CA LYS A 115 3.73 -2.86 -9.11
C LYS A 115 3.40 -1.97 -7.92
N PRO A 116 4.35 -1.16 -7.44
CA PRO A 116 4.04 -0.15 -6.44
C PRO A 116 3.15 0.93 -7.05
N ILE A 117 2.25 1.47 -6.22
CA ILE A 117 1.23 2.42 -6.64
C ILE A 117 1.63 3.83 -6.17
N VAL A 118 1.74 4.77 -7.11
CA VAL A 118 1.92 6.20 -6.78
C VAL A 118 0.55 6.86 -6.72
N TYR A 119 0.21 7.34 -5.52
CA TYR A 119 -1.11 7.84 -5.17
C TYR A 119 -1.00 9.36 -4.94
N ALA A 120 -1.33 10.15 -5.94
CA ALA A 120 -1.12 11.59 -5.95
C ALA A 120 -2.21 12.35 -5.18
N ILE A 121 -1.82 13.41 -4.47
CA ILE A 121 -2.73 14.25 -3.67
C ILE A 121 -3.08 15.52 -4.47
N LEU A 122 -4.34 15.66 -4.84
CA LEU A 122 -4.91 16.87 -5.42
C LEU A 122 -5.78 17.60 -4.38
N ASN A 123 -5.22 18.60 -3.72
CA ASN A 123 -5.98 19.45 -2.80
C ASN A 123 -6.67 20.57 -3.58
N ILE A 124 -8.00 20.55 -3.59
CA ILE A 124 -8.83 21.65 -4.10
C ILE A 124 -9.27 22.48 -2.89
N THR A 125 -8.28 23.04 -2.20
CA THR A 125 -8.50 24.00 -1.11
C THR A 125 -8.33 25.41 -1.65
N PRO A 126 -9.14 26.36 -1.19
CA PRO A 126 -8.92 27.76 -1.52
C PRO A 126 -7.77 28.33 -0.68
N ASP A 127 -6.54 27.86 -0.89
CA ASP A 127 -5.37 28.36 -0.15
C ASP A 127 -4.66 29.46 -0.95
N SER A 128 -5.32 30.62 -1.04
CA SER A 128 -4.72 31.95 -1.25
C SER A 128 -5.66 33.04 -0.73
N PHE A 129 -6.12 32.89 0.51
CA PHE A 129 -7.30 33.60 1.04
C PHE A 129 -7.02 34.95 1.72
N TYR A 130 -5.95 35.67 1.37
CA TYR A 130 -5.71 37.02 1.91
C TYR A 130 -5.89 38.19 0.96
N ASP A 131 -6.12 37.99 -0.34
CA ASP A 131 -6.28 39.12 -1.30
C ASP A 131 -7.42 38.92 -2.34
N GLY A 132 -8.60 38.47 -1.90
CA GLY A 132 -9.82 38.55 -2.74
C GLY A 132 -9.81 37.78 -4.06
N GLY A 133 -8.95 36.76 -4.18
CA GLY A 133 -8.80 35.92 -5.38
C GLY A 133 -9.70 34.68 -5.36
N LYS A 134 -10.32 34.40 -6.50
CA LYS A 134 -11.21 33.26 -6.79
C LYS A 134 -10.55 31.91 -6.47
N TYR A 135 -11.37 30.88 -6.25
CA TYR A 135 -10.97 29.46 -6.33
C TYR A 135 -9.90 29.23 -7.40
N GLN A 136 -9.01 28.25 -7.21
CA GLN A 136 -8.17 27.73 -8.31
C GLN A 136 -9.04 27.63 -9.56
N SER A 137 -8.58 28.25 -10.65
CA SER A 137 -9.38 28.24 -11.87
C SER A 137 -9.58 26.79 -12.32
N GLU A 138 -10.73 26.47 -12.92
CA GLU A 138 -10.97 25.12 -13.45
C GLU A 138 -9.82 24.65 -14.36
N LYS A 139 -9.20 25.61 -15.08
CA LYS A 139 -8.01 25.37 -15.88
C LYS A 139 -6.80 24.94 -15.04
N GLU A 140 -6.47 25.66 -13.96
CA GLU A 140 -5.33 25.32 -13.08
C GLU A 140 -5.47 23.92 -12.49
N VAL A 141 -6.69 23.51 -12.09
CA VAL A 141 -6.94 22.16 -11.58
C VAL A 141 -6.68 21.11 -12.67
N LYS A 142 -7.13 21.35 -13.90
CA LYS A 142 -6.91 20.43 -15.04
C LYS A 142 -5.44 20.35 -15.44
N ASP A 143 -4.76 21.49 -15.54
CA ASP A 143 -3.33 21.56 -15.85
C ASP A 143 -2.53 20.77 -14.78
N HIS A 144 -2.87 20.90 -13.50
CA HIS A 144 -2.21 20.15 -12.43
C HIS A 144 -2.52 18.64 -12.44
N ILE A 145 -3.74 18.25 -12.84
CA ILE A 145 -4.08 16.84 -13.06
C ILE A 145 -3.21 16.27 -14.19
N GLU A 146 -3.08 16.97 -15.31
CA GLU A 146 -2.23 16.56 -16.44
C GLU A 146 -0.77 16.38 -16.00
N GLU A 147 -0.23 17.33 -15.24
CA GLU A 147 1.13 17.22 -14.66
C GLU A 147 1.32 15.95 -13.82
N MET A 148 0.37 15.61 -12.93
CA MET A 148 0.44 14.39 -12.12
C MET A 148 0.41 13.12 -12.96
N ILE A 149 -0.37 13.12 -14.04
CA ILE A 149 -0.51 11.97 -14.94
C ILE A 149 0.78 11.77 -15.74
N ASP A 150 1.33 12.84 -16.30
CA ASP A 150 2.60 12.82 -17.03
C ASP A 150 3.77 12.42 -16.12
N ALA A 151 3.72 12.81 -14.84
CA ALA A 151 4.66 12.38 -13.81
C ALA A 151 4.50 10.90 -13.39
N GLY A 152 3.44 10.22 -13.82
CA GLY A 152 3.23 8.79 -13.60
C GLY A 152 2.40 8.44 -12.35
N ALA A 153 1.41 9.26 -12.00
CA ALA A 153 0.41 8.90 -10.99
C ALA A 153 -0.44 7.70 -11.45
N ASP A 154 -0.63 6.71 -10.57
CA ASP A 154 -1.56 5.60 -10.79
C ASP A 154 -2.96 5.91 -10.23
N VAL A 155 -2.99 6.70 -9.15
CA VAL A 155 -4.21 7.20 -8.50
C VAL A 155 -4.08 8.70 -8.30
N ILE A 156 -5.16 9.45 -8.53
CA ILE A 156 -5.28 10.86 -8.11
C ILE A 156 -6.40 10.97 -7.10
N GLU A 157 -6.08 11.48 -5.91
CA GLU A 157 -7.04 11.72 -4.85
C GLU A 157 -7.43 13.18 -4.74
N VAL A 158 -8.73 13.41 -4.85
CA VAL A 158 -9.32 14.74 -4.77
C VAL A 158 -9.77 15.00 -3.33
N GLY A 159 -9.16 16.01 -2.71
CA GLY A 159 -9.54 16.49 -1.37
C GLY A 159 -10.12 17.90 -1.41
N GLY A 160 -11.36 18.08 -0.96
CA GLY A 160 -12.03 19.39 -0.92
C GLY A 160 -11.85 20.15 0.40
N GLN A 161 -11.34 19.47 1.43
CA GLN A 161 -11.13 20.01 2.77
C GLN A 161 -9.82 19.48 3.36
N THR A 162 -9.03 20.37 3.96
CA THR A 162 -7.88 19.95 4.77
C THR A 162 -8.35 19.29 6.06
N THR A 163 -7.80 18.13 6.39
CA THR A 163 -8.00 17.42 7.65
C THR A 163 -6.82 17.59 8.61
N LYS A 164 -5.87 18.48 8.26
CA LYS A 164 -4.63 18.70 9.01
C LYS A 164 -4.91 19.11 10.47
N PRO A 165 -4.13 18.61 11.44
CA PRO A 165 -4.19 19.07 12.82
C PRO A 165 -3.94 20.58 12.93
N GLY A 166 -4.65 21.27 13.83
CA GLY A 166 -4.44 22.71 14.09
C GLY A 166 -5.68 23.61 13.98
N GLY A 167 -6.89 23.05 13.87
CA GLY A 167 -8.13 23.82 13.79
C GLY A 167 -8.42 24.29 12.37
N TYR A 168 -8.80 23.35 11.49
CA TYR A 168 -9.35 23.71 10.19
C TYR A 168 -10.82 24.13 10.32
N LEU A 169 -11.27 25.05 9.46
CA LEU A 169 -12.69 25.34 9.35
C LEU A 169 -13.36 24.23 8.56
N GLU A 170 -14.24 23.47 9.21
CA GLU A 170 -15.05 22.46 8.54
C GLU A 170 -16.02 23.14 7.57
N ILE A 171 -16.02 22.68 6.32
CA ILE A 171 -16.95 23.14 5.28
C ILE A 171 -18.19 22.25 5.24
N SER A 172 -19.28 22.81 4.72
CA SER A 172 -20.50 22.04 4.49
C SER A 172 -20.25 20.88 3.50
N PRO A 173 -20.95 19.74 3.61
CA PRO A 173 -20.91 18.69 2.59
C PRO A 173 -21.20 19.22 1.19
N GLU A 174 -22.12 20.19 1.06
CA GLU A 174 -22.51 20.79 -0.21
C GLU A 174 -21.36 21.58 -0.85
N ASP A 175 -20.57 22.30 -0.06
CA ASP A 175 -19.40 23.03 -0.56
C ASP A 175 -18.25 22.10 -0.90
N GLU A 176 -18.05 21.02 -0.13
CA GLU A 176 -17.07 19.99 -0.47
C GLU A 176 -17.43 19.29 -1.79
N ILE A 177 -18.71 18.92 -1.97
CA ILE A 177 -19.23 18.35 -3.21
C ILE A 177 -18.96 19.27 -4.41
N LYS A 178 -19.24 20.58 -4.29
CA LYS A 178 -18.97 21.55 -5.37
C LYS A 178 -17.49 21.62 -5.75
N ARG A 179 -16.59 21.37 -4.81
CA ARG A 179 -15.14 21.38 -5.04
C ARG A 179 -14.66 20.09 -5.69
N VAL A 180 -15.05 18.93 -5.16
CA VAL A 180 -14.44 17.64 -5.54
C VAL A 180 -15.07 17.02 -6.78
N ILE A 181 -16.40 17.12 -6.96
CA ILE A 181 -17.10 16.41 -8.04
C ILE A 181 -16.66 16.82 -9.44
N PRO A 182 -16.42 18.11 -9.77
CA PRO A 182 -15.95 18.49 -11.10
C PRO A 182 -14.62 17.84 -11.47
N ALA A 183 -13.67 17.79 -10.54
CA ALA A 183 -12.38 17.14 -10.76
C ALA A 183 -12.52 15.60 -10.85
N ILE A 184 -13.37 15.00 -10.01
CA ILE A 184 -13.63 13.55 -10.07
C ILE A 184 -14.17 13.15 -11.44
N ARG A 185 -15.19 13.84 -11.95
CA ARG A 185 -15.76 13.62 -13.29
C ARG A 185 -14.70 13.80 -14.38
N TYR A 186 -13.95 14.90 -14.32
CA TYR A 186 -12.93 15.19 -15.31
C TYR A 186 -11.87 14.09 -15.38
N ILE A 187 -11.35 13.62 -14.24
CA ILE A 187 -10.38 12.52 -14.19
C ILE A 187 -11.00 11.22 -14.72
N HIS A 188 -12.19 10.87 -14.22
CA HIS A 188 -12.90 9.66 -14.60
C HIS A 188 -13.12 9.56 -16.11
N ASP A 189 -13.57 10.66 -16.74
CA ASP A 189 -13.99 10.69 -18.15
C ASP A 189 -12.82 10.82 -19.14
N ASN A 190 -11.75 11.51 -18.75
CA ASN A 190 -10.63 11.81 -19.65
C ASN A 190 -9.43 10.87 -19.48
N TYR A 191 -9.28 10.23 -18.31
CA TYR A 191 -8.10 9.44 -17.97
C TYR A 191 -8.47 8.03 -17.47
N PRO A 192 -8.95 7.13 -18.35
CA PRO A 192 -9.46 5.81 -17.96
C PRO A 192 -8.40 4.85 -17.39
N LYS A 193 -7.11 5.22 -17.46
CA LYS A 193 -5.99 4.44 -16.91
C LYS A 193 -5.55 4.91 -15.52
N VAL A 194 -6.12 6.00 -15.01
CA VAL A 194 -5.79 6.59 -13.71
C VAL A 194 -7.02 6.43 -12.81
N ALA A 195 -6.82 5.80 -11.66
CA ALA A 195 -7.91 5.68 -10.69
C ALA A 195 -8.15 7.01 -10.00
N VAL A 196 -9.42 7.31 -9.73
CA VAL A 196 -9.79 8.52 -9.00
C VAL A 196 -10.25 8.17 -7.59
N ALA A 197 -9.70 8.87 -6.61
CA ALA A 197 -10.05 8.73 -5.21
C ALA A 197 -10.65 10.02 -4.66
N VAL A 198 -11.45 9.90 -3.60
CA VAL A 198 -11.93 11.04 -2.81
C VAL A 198 -11.44 10.93 -1.37
N ASP A 199 -10.83 12.00 -0.84
CA ASP A 199 -10.46 12.14 0.58
C ASP A 199 -11.61 12.81 1.33
N THR A 200 -12.44 12.02 2.01
CA THR A 200 -13.55 12.56 2.79
C THR A 200 -14.01 11.59 3.88
N TYR A 201 -14.40 12.15 5.03
CA TYR A 201 -15.09 11.41 6.11
C TYR A 201 -16.60 11.66 6.10
N LYS A 202 -17.11 12.51 5.20
CA LYS A 202 -18.52 12.96 5.20
C LYS A 202 -19.37 12.05 4.31
N LEU A 203 -20.34 11.37 4.91
CA LEU A 203 -21.23 10.45 4.20
C LEU A 203 -21.92 11.07 2.96
N PRO A 204 -22.46 12.31 2.97
CA PRO A 204 -23.07 12.88 1.78
C PRO A 204 -22.08 13.05 0.61
N VAL A 205 -20.83 13.39 0.92
CA VAL A 205 -19.76 13.53 -0.08
C VAL A 205 -19.39 12.16 -0.63
N MET A 206 -19.25 11.13 0.22
CA MET A 206 -19.03 9.75 -0.21
C MET A 206 -20.13 9.26 -1.16
N LYS A 207 -21.40 9.47 -0.78
CA LYS A 207 -22.55 9.09 -1.62
C LYS A 207 -22.47 9.73 -2.99
N LYS A 208 -22.25 11.04 -3.03
CA LYS A 208 -22.13 11.77 -4.28
C LYS A 208 -20.94 11.30 -5.12
N ALA A 209 -19.77 11.09 -4.51
CA ALA A 209 -18.60 10.60 -5.24
C ALA A 209 -18.82 9.20 -5.82
N VAL A 210 -19.47 8.29 -5.08
CA VAL A 210 -19.85 6.95 -5.55
C VAL A 210 -20.81 7.03 -6.74
N GLU A 211 -21.84 7.89 -6.68
CA GLU A 211 -22.76 8.12 -7.80
C GLU A 211 -22.07 8.61 -9.06
N GLU A 212 -20.99 9.39 -8.90
CA GLU A 212 -20.22 9.97 -10.00
C GLU A 212 -19.06 9.07 -10.48
N GLY A 213 -18.99 7.83 -9.99
CA GLY A 213 -18.04 6.83 -10.49
C GLY A 213 -16.65 6.90 -9.87
N VAL A 214 -16.50 7.42 -8.65
CA VAL A 214 -15.20 7.37 -7.95
C VAL A 214 -14.72 5.92 -7.78
N ASP A 215 -13.43 5.67 -7.96
CA ASP A 215 -12.87 4.33 -7.83
C ASP A 215 -12.56 3.98 -6.37
N ILE A 216 -12.19 4.98 -5.56
CA ILE A 216 -11.67 4.80 -4.20
C ILE A 216 -12.27 5.86 -3.26
N VAL A 217 -12.61 5.43 -2.04
CA VAL A 217 -12.94 6.32 -0.92
C VAL A 217 -11.86 6.18 0.14
N ASN A 218 -11.22 7.30 0.50
CA ASN A 218 -10.30 7.39 1.61
C ASN A 218 -10.98 8.05 2.82
N ASP A 219 -11.22 7.27 3.87
CA ASP A 219 -11.84 7.75 5.10
C ASP A 219 -10.85 7.75 6.26
N VAL A 220 -10.43 8.95 6.65
CA VAL A 220 -9.59 9.19 7.84
C VAL A 220 -10.27 8.79 9.17
N ARG A 221 -11.55 8.42 9.16
CA ARG A 221 -12.30 7.88 10.29
C ARG A 221 -12.63 6.39 10.14
N ALA A 222 -12.02 5.68 9.20
CA ALA A 222 -12.11 4.23 9.08
C ALA A 222 -13.54 3.67 8.97
N PHE A 223 -14.44 4.41 8.32
CA PHE A 223 -15.83 4.00 8.10
C PHE A 223 -16.59 3.72 9.41
N ASP A 224 -16.37 4.57 10.41
CA ASP A 224 -16.89 4.50 11.80
C ASP A 224 -18.42 4.48 11.99
N THR A 225 -19.25 4.56 10.94
CA THR A 225 -20.71 4.54 11.09
C THR A 225 -21.37 3.45 10.24
N PRO A 226 -22.49 2.85 10.71
CA PRO A 226 -23.22 1.83 9.95
C PRO A 226 -23.66 2.29 8.55
N GLU A 227 -23.97 3.58 8.38
CA GLU A 227 -24.39 4.14 7.10
C GLU A 227 -23.23 4.23 6.10
N LYS A 228 -22.01 4.54 6.56
CA LYS A 228 -20.80 4.49 5.71
C LYS A 228 -20.51 3.07 5.27
N VAL A 229 -20.54 2.14 6.22
CA VAL A 229 -20.30 0.71 5.97
C VAL A 229 -21.31 0.17 4.97
N LYS A 230 -22.60 0.48 5.15
CA LYS A 230 -23.67 0.09 4.22
C LYS A 230 -23.43 0.65 2.81
N LEU A 231 -23.07 1.92 2.69
CA LEU A 231 -22.76 2.53 1.38
C LEU A 231 -21.57 1.84 0.69
N MET A 232 -20.53 1.49 1.45
CA MET A 232 -19.37 0.78 0.90
C MET A 232 -19.73 -0.65 0.48
N ALA A 233 -20.56 -1.36 1.26
CA ALA A 233 -21.05 -2.70 0.93
C ALA A 233 -21.92 -2.72 -0.34
N GLU A 234 -22.72 -1.68 -0.57
CA GLU A 234 -23.59 -1.54 -1.75
C GLU A 234 -22.86 -1.02 -3.01
N SER A 235 -21.59 -0.64 -2.89
CA SER A 235 -20.77 -0.12 -4.00
C SER A 235 -19.61 -1.08 -4.34
N ASN A 236 -18.81 -0.75 -5.37
CA ASN A 236 -17.62 -1.49 -5.77
C ASN A 236 -16.30 -0.72 -5.54
N VAL A 237 -16.35 0.41 -4.84
CA VAL A 237 -15.18 1.28 -4.63
C VAL A 237 -14.12 0.60 -3.76
N GLY A 238 -12.85 0.97 -3.95
CA GLY A 238 -11.77 0.63 -3.04
C GLY A 238 -11.84 1.48 -1.77
N LEU A 239 -11.39 0.93 -0.65
CA LEU A 239 -11.44 1.56 0.67
C LEU A 239 -10.02 1.78 1.18
N VAL A 240 -9.69 3.01 1.52
CA VAL A 240 -8.56 3.32 2.41
C VAL A 240 -9.12 3.51 3.81
N THR A 241 -8.76 2.61 4.73
CA THR A 241 -9.13 2.72 6.14
C THR A 241 -7.92 3.18 6.95
N MET A 242 -8.08 4.29 7.67
CA MET A 242 -6.99 4.92 8.39
C MET A 242 -7.12 4.75 9.90
N HIS A 243 -6.06 4.28 10.54
CA HIS A 243 -5.95 4.33 11.99
C HIS A 243 -5.83 5.78 12.46
N SER A 244 -6.56 6.14 13.51
CA SER A 244 -6.48 7.48 14.11
C SER A 244 -6.57 7.35 15.61
N ASN A 245 -5.63 7.97 16.32
CA ASN A 245 -5.60 8.00 17.78
C ASN A 245 -5.47 9.44 18.30
N ARG A 246 -6.26 10.35 17.74
CA ARG A 246 -6.22 11.78 18.07
C ARG A 246 -6.62 12.10 19.51
N ASP A 247 -7.47 11.26 20.10
CA ASP A 247 -8.10 11.56 21.39
C ASP A 247 -7.53 10.75 22.56
N LYS A 248 -6.73 9.71 22.29
CA LYS A 248 -6.18 8.78 23.29
C LYS A 248 -4.68 8.59 23.08
N GLU A 249 -3.97 8.29 24.16
CA GLU A 249 -2.57 7.82 24.07
C GLU A 249 -2.55 6.31 23.86
N TYR A 250 -1.42 5.81 23.35
CA TYR A 250 -1.18 4.38 23.25
C TYR A 250 -0.52 3.85 24.53
N ASP A 251 -1.05 2.78 25.10
CA ASP A 251 -0.30 1.99 26.09
C ASP A 251 0.80 1.18 25.39
N ASN A 252 0.46 0.57 24.25
CA ASN A 252 1.41 -0.03 23.32
C ASN A 252 0.98 0.28 21.88
N LEU A 253 1.71 1.18 21.22
CA LEU A 253 1.38 1.68 19.89
C LEU A 253 1.19 0.56 18.87
N THR A 254 2.08 -0.43 18.86
CA THR A 254 2.05 -1.49 17.84
C THR A 254 0.86 -2.43 18.07
N SER A 255 0.66 -2.88 19.32
CA SER A 255 -0.43 -3.78 19.66
C SER A 255 -1.79 -3.14 19.44
N SER A 256 -1.99 -1.91 19.93
CA SER A 256 -3.27 -1.19 19.77
C SER A 256 -3.61 -0.93 18.31
N MET A 257 -2.61 -0.62 17.46
CA MET A 257 -2.83 -0.45 16.02
C MET A 257 -3.19 -1.77 15.33
N CYS A 258 -2.56 -2.89 15.71
CA CYS A 258 -2.91 -4.20 15.17
C CYS A 258 -4.31 -4.64 15.61
N GLU A 259 -4.68 -4.41 16.87
CA GLU A 259 -6.04 -4.67 17.38
C GLU A 259 -7.08 -3.83 16.62
N PHE A 260 -6.81 -2.53 16.43
CA PHE A 260 -7.67 -1.67 15.61
C PHE A 260 -7.91 -2.22 14.21
N PHE A 261 -6.85 -2.57 13.46
CA PHE A 261 -7.02 -3.08 12.10
C PHE A 261 -7.69 -4.46 12.05
N LYS A 262 -7.44 -5.31 13.05
CA LYS A 262 -8.15 -6.59 13.19
C LYS A 262 -9.65 -6.36 13.30
N ASP A 263 -10.08 -5.49 14.22
CA ASP A 263 -11.48 -5.22 14.48
C ASP A 263 -12.15 -4.46 13.32
N ASN A 264 -11.46 -3.48 12.74
CA ASN A 264 -11.94 -2.71 11.61
C ASN A 264 -12.14 -3.58 10.36
N LEU A 265 -11.17 -4.44 10.03
CA LEU A 265 -11.30 -5.38 8.92
C LEU A 265 -12.44 -6.35 9.15
N GLN A 266 -12.57 -6.90 10.37
CA GLN A 266 -13.65 -7.81 10.71
C GLN A 266 -15.02 -7.15 10.52
N MET A 267 -15.19 -5.93 11.03
CA MET A 267 -16.43 -5.15 10.89
C MET A 267 -16.80 -4.91 9.41
N LEU A 268 -15.84 -4.54 8.56
CA LEU A 268 -16.10 -4.31 7.13
C LEU A 268 -16.43 -5.61 6.40
N ILE A 269 -15.73 -6.70 6.71
CA ILE A 269 -15.94 -8.02 6.10
C ILE A 269 -17.31 -8.59 6.51
N ASP A 270 -17.70 -8.46 7.78
CA ASP A 270 -19.00 -8.92 8.29
C ASP A 270 -20.18 -8.19 7.64
N ALA A 271 -19.96 -6.97 7.18
CA ALA A 271 -20.93 -6.21 6.38
C ALA A 271 -21.00 -6.63 4.90
N GLY A 272 -20.20 -7.62 4.48
CA GLY A 272 -20.17 -8.13 3.12
C GLY A 272 -19.18 -7.41 2.18
N ILE A 273 -18.30 -6.55 2.70
CA ILE A 273 -17.28 -5.89 1.88
C ILE A 273 -16.15 -6.89 1.61
N ASP A 274 -15.86 -7.14 0.32
CA ASP A 274 -14.73 -7.97 -0.08
C ASP A 274 -13.43 -7.40 0.51
N LYS A 275 -12.73 -8.22 1.31
CA LYS A 275 -11.43 -7.88 1.91
C LYS A 275 -10.44 -7.34 0.88
N ASN A 276 -10.50 -7.81 -0.38
CA ASN A 276 -9.64 -7.33 -1.46
C ASN A 276 -9.90 -5.87 -1.86
N ARG A 277 -10.96 -5.23 -1.38
CA ARG A 277 -11.23 -3.81 -1.61
C ARG A 277 -10.51 -2.88 -0.62
N ILE A 278 -9.94 -3.41 0.45
CA ILE A 278 -9.47 -2.62 1.60
C ILE A 278 -7.94 -2.49 1.58
N ILE A 279 -7.42 -1.29 1.86
CA ILE A 279 -6.00 -1.02 2.17
C ILE A 279 -5.87 -0.30 3.51
N LEU A 280 -4.71 -0.43 4.15
CA LEU A 280 -4.47 0.05 5.51
C LEU A 280 -3.60 1.31 5.50
N ASP A 281 -4.01 2.35 6.22
CA ASP A 281 -3.18 3.54 6.49
C ASP A 281 -2.94 3.68 8.01
N GLN A 282 -1.68 3.69 8.43
CA GLN A 282 -1.28 3.82 9.84
C GLN A 282 -1.66 5.17 10.47
N GLY A 283 -2.01 6.18 9.65
CA GLY A 283 -2.41 7.50 10.13
C GLY A 283 -1.26 8.30 10.74
N ILE A 284 -0.04 8.15 10.22
CA ILE A 284 1.14 8.90 10.69
C ILE A 284 0.84 10.40 10.73
N GLY A 285 1.21 11.13 11.78
CA GLY A 285 0.92 12.55 11.95
C GLY A 285 -0.50 12.87 12.45
N TYR A 286 -1.26 11.84 12.87
CA TYR A 286 -2.56 11.98 13.53
C TYR A 286 -2.50 11.60 15.02
N ALA A 287 -1.29 11.48 15.58
CA ALA A 287 -1.06 11.28 17.01
C ALA A 287 -1.65 12.41 17.84
N LYS A 288 -2.17 12.09 19.04
CA LYS A 288 -2.61 13.06 20.04
C LYS A 288 -1.46 13.98 20.47
N VAL A 289 -0.29 13.40 20.73
CA VAL A 289 0.93 14.15 21.04
C VAL A 289 1.76 14.31 19.77
N ALA A 290 1.93 15.56 19.33
CA ALA A 290 2.75 15.91 18.17
C ALA A 290 4.26 15.93 18.51
N ASP A 291 4.72 14.97 19.31
CA ASP A 291 6.13 14.82 19.66
C ASP A 291 6.98 14.14 18.56
N GLY A 292 6.32 13.51 17.58
CA GLY A 292 6.96 12.81 16.47
C GLY A 292 7.42 11.39 16.80
N GLU A 293 7.56 11.00 18.06
CA GLU A 293 8.04 9.67 18.44
C GLU A 293 7.08 8.58 17.97
N GLN A 294 5.78 8.84 18.07
CA GLN A 294 4.75 7.95 17.55
C GLN A 294 4.86 7.80 16.02
N ASP A 295 5.13 8.88 15.29
CA ASP A 295 5.30 8.85 13.84
C ASP A 295 6.50 8.00 13.45
N TYR A 296 7.65 8.16 14.12
CA TYR A 296 8.85 7.36 13.83
C TYR A 296 8.64 5.88 14.16
N ALA A 297 7.96 5.59 15.27
CA ALA A 297 7.63 4.23 15.66
C ALA A 297 6.70 3.56 14.63
N MET A 298 5.69 4.29 14.12
CA MET A 298 4.80 3.85 13.05
C MET A 298 5.55 3.57 11.75
N MET A 299 6.44 4.47 11.33
CA MET A 299 7.29 4.26 10.14
C MET A 299 8.15 3.00 10.27
N ARG A 300 8.73 2.76 11.45
CA ARG A 300 9.59 1.60 11.72
C ARG A 300 8.81 0.29 11.72
N ASN A 301 7.60 0.28 12.27
CA ASN A 301 6.81 -0.94 12.51
C ASN A 301 5.75 -1.23 11.44
N ILE A 302 5.79 -0.54 10.29
CA ILE A 302 4.84 -0.76 9.19
C ILE A 302 4.69 -2.24 8.78
N ASN A 303 5.79 -3.01 8.83
CA ASN A 303 5.81 -4.43 8.50
C ASN A 303 4.98 -5.31 9.46
N GLN A 304 4.59 -4.81 10.64
CA GLN A 304 3.67 -5.51 11.55
C GLN A 304 2.29 -5.70 10.93
N LEU A 305 1.92 -4.89 9.93
CA LEU A 305 0.64 -4.97 9.24
C LEU A 305 0.61 -6.05 8.14
N HIS A 306 1.74 -6.69 7.80
CA HIS A 306 1.78 -7.76 6.80
C HIS A 306 0.83 -8.92 7.12
N ARG A 307 0.60 -9.19 8.40
CA ARG A 307 -0.32 -10.22 8.89
C ARG A 307 -1.76 -10.10 8.40
N PHE A 308 -2.17 -8.89 7.99
CA PHE A 308 -3.50 -8.67 7.45
C PHE A 308 -3.63 -9.08 5.99
N GLY A 309 -2.52 -9.32 5.29
CA GLY A 309 -2.51 -9.70 3.87
C GLY A 309 -3.14 -8.62 2.98
N ARG A 310 -2.97 -7.35 3.35
CA ARG A 310 -3.51 -6.17 2.66
C ARG A 310 -2.39 -5.21 2.27
N PRO A 311 -2.55 -4.43 1.19
CA PRO A 311 -1.64 -3.34 0.89
C PRO A 311 -1.63 -2.31 2.03
N ILE A 312 -0.47 -1.68 2.21
CA ILE A 312 -0.26 -0.64 3.22
C ILE A 312 0.10 0.67 2.52
N LEU A 313 -0.61 1.73 2.90
CA LEU A 313 -0.43 3.09 2.41
C LEU A 313 0.67 3.81 3.19
N VAL A 314 1.61 4.42 2.47
CA VAL A 314 2.65 5.30 3.00
C VAL A 314 2.23 6.74 2.76
N ALA A 315 1.53 7.33 3.72
CA ALA A 315 1.02 8.70 3.64
C ALA A 315 1.85 9.66 4.49
N ILE A 316 3.08 9.98 4.09
CA ILE A 316 4.01 10.82 4.89
C ILE A 316 4.50 12.08 4.19
N SER A 317 4.02 12.36 2.98
CA SER A 317 4.54 13.42 2.13
C SER A 317 4.48 14.81 2.78
N ARG A 318 5.65 15.45 2.91
CA ARG A 318 5.86 16.81 3.45
C ARG A 318 5.30 17.04 4.88
N LYS A 319 5.12 15.98 5.67
CA LYS A 319 4.55 16.06 7.05
C LYS A 319 5.47 16.78 8.05
N GLY A 320 4.91 17.10 9.22
CA GLY A 320 5.52 17.98 10.23
C GLY A 320 6.85 17.50 10.81
N PHE A 321 7.15 16.20 10.77
CA PHE A 321 8.43 15.67 11.25
C PHE A 321 9.65 16.30 10.55
N GLY A 322 9.51 16.72 9.28
CA GLY A 322 10.57 17.43 8.58
C GLY A 322 10.91 18.79 9.21
N LYS A 323 9.90 19.53 9.68
CA LYS A 323 10.12 20.75 10.47
C LYS A 323 10.72 20.40 11.82
N LYS A 324 10.20 19.37 12.47
CA LYS A 324 10.58 19.02 13.83
C LYS A 324 12.05 18.58 13.95
N LEU A 325 12.50 17.69 13.07
CA LEU A 325 13.84 17.12 13.12
C LEU A 325 14.90 18.02 12.48
N PHE A 326 14.52 18.71 11.39
CA PHE A 326 15.48 19.38 10.50
C PHE A 326 15.21 20.87 10.31
N ASN A 327 14.20 21.42 10.99
CA ASN A 327 13.74 22.82 10.86
C ASN A 327 13.32 23.23 9.43
N LEU A 328 12.96 22.26 8.58
CA LEU A 328 12.61 22.51 7.17
C LEU A 328 11.18 23.06 7.01
N ASP A 329 11.04 24.07 6.17
CA ASP A 329 9.75 24.54 5.71
C ASP A 329 9.09 23.52 4.78
N LYS A 330 7.77 23.61 4.57
CA LYS A 330 7.00 22.53 3.94
C LYS A 330 7.53 22.14 2.55
N GLU A 331 7.94 23.13 1.78
CA GLU A 331 8.42 22.96 0.40
C GLU A 331 9.82 22.32 0.35
N ASP A 332 10.62 22.47 1.40
CA ASP A 332 11.98 21.90 1.48
C ASP A 332 12.01 20.47 2.03
N ARG A 333 10.84 19.87 2.33
CA ARG A 333 10.74 18.55 2.98
C ARG A 333 10.84 17.38 2.02
N LEU A 334 10.92 17.61 0.71
CA LEU A 334 10.98 16.52 -0.27
C LEU A 334 12.14 15.55 -0.01
N PRO A 335 13.41 15.98 0.17
CA PRO A 335 14.51 15.03 0.36
C PRO A 335 14.32 14.11 1.57
N VAL A 336 13.90 14.67 2.72
CA VAL A 336 13.65 13.87 3.93
C VAL A 336 12.39 13.00 3.83
N THR A 337 11.41 13.43 3.03
CA THR A 337 10.22 12.64 2.68
C THR A 337 10.63 11.40 1.89
N LEU A 338 11.45 11.56 0.84
CA LEU A 338 11.92 10.45 0.00
C LEU A 338 12.74 9.43 0.82
N VAL A 339 13.59 9.90 1.73
CA VAL A 339 14.36 9.01 2.65
C VAL A 339 13.40 8.18 3.51
N ALA A 340 12.42 8.81 4.15
CA ALA A 340 11.46 8.12 5.00
C ALA A 340 10.56 7.17 4.18
N GLN A 341 10.13 7.58 2.98
CA GLN A 341 9.35 6.75 2.07
C GLN A 341 10.14 5.52 1.63
N SER A 342 11.41 5.66 1.28
CA SER A 342 12.30 4.54 0.94
C SER A 342 12.38 3.53 2.08
N ALA A 343 12.55 4.03 3.32
CA ALA A 343 12.62 3.19 4.51
C ALA A 343 11.32 2.40 4.76
N MET A 344 10.15 3.01 4.50
CA MET A 344 8.85 2.34 4.64
C MET A 344 8.55 1.41 3.46
N PHE A 345 8.95 1.78 2.25
CA PHE A 345 8.81 0.97 1.04
C PHE A 345 9.56 -0.36 1.18
N MET A 346 10.82 -0.31 1.63
CA MET A 346 11.63 -1.50 1.90
C MET A 346 11.06 -2.40 2.99
N ARG A 347 10.12 -1.90 3.80
CA ARG A 347 9.40 -2.65 4.83
C ARG A 347 7.99 -3.08 4.41
N GLY A 348 7.67 -3.01 3.11
CA GLY A 348 6.43 -3.52 2.54
C GLY A 348 5.32 -2.48 2.34
N GLY A 349 5.60 -1.18 2.49
CA GLY A 349 4.70 -0.13 2.02
C GLY A 349 4.66 -0.09 0.49
N ARG A 350 3.51 -0.41 -0.12
CA ARG A 350 3.39 -0.59 -1.59
C ARG A 350 2.47 0.43 -2.28
N VAL A 351 1.78 1.28 -1.52
CA VAL A 351 1.00 2.41 -2.05
C VAL A 351 1.56 3.68 -1.43
N ILE A 352 2.06 4.62 -2.23
CA ILE A 352 2.78 5.80 -1.71
C ILE A 352 1.98 7.05 -2.01
N ARG A 353 1.43 7.69 -0.95
CA ARG A 353 0.56 8.87 -1.06
C ARG A 353 1.36 10.17 -1.00
N VAL A 354 1.38 10.94 -2.10
CA VAL A 354 2.40 12.01 -2.33
C VAL A 354 1.89 13.28 -2.98
N HIS A 355 2.58 14.38 -2.72
CA HIS A 355 2.48 15.62 -3.51
C HIS A 355 3.44 15.57 -4.71
N ASP A 356 4.66 15.07 -4.50
CA ASP A 356 5.77 15.07 -5.46
C ASP A 356 5.79 13.77 -6.30
N VAL A 357 4.98 13.72 -7.36
CA VAL A 357 4.72 12.48 -8.12
C VAL A 357 5.96 11.99 -8.87
N ALA A 358 6.66 12.88 -9.58
CA ALA A 358 7.77 12.50 -10.46
C ALA A 358 8.94 11.88 -9.69
N GLU A 359 9.34 12.51 -8.59
CA GLU A 359 10.42 12.05 -7.72
C GLU A 359 10.03 10.77 -6.99
N THR A 360 8.77 10.64 -6.58
CA THR A 360 8.27 9.41 -5.97
C THR A 360 8.26 8.26 -6.97
N ARG A 361 7.89 8.51 -8.24
CA ARG A 361 7.96 7.51 -9.32
C ARG A 361 9.39 7.01 -9.51
N GLN A 362 10.36 7.92 -9.60
CA GLN A 362 11.78 7.56 -9.70
C GLN A 362 12.24 6.72 -8.49
N LEU A 363 11.82 7.09 -7.28
CA LEU A 363 12.15 6.35 -6.05
C LEU A 363 11.61 4.92 -6.10
N VAL A 364 10.32 4.74 -6.36
CA VAL A 364 9.71 3.40 -6.28
C VAL A 364 10.22 2.49 -7.40
N ASP A 365 10.41 3.03 -8.60
CA ASP A 365 10.91 2.26 -9.74
C ASP A 365 12.36 1.81 -9.50
N MET A 366 13.23 2.71 -8.99
CA MET A 366 14.62 2.37 -8.68
C MET A 366 14.72 1.29 -7.60
N ILE A 367 13.97 1.42 -6.50
CA ILE A 367 14.01 0.44 -5.41
C ILE A 367 13.44 -0.92 -5.87
N ASP A 368 12.35 -0.93 -6.65
CA ASP A 368 11.77 -2.18 -7.15
C ASP A 368 12.70 -2.88 -8.15
N ILE A 369 13.41 -2.12 -9.01
CA ILE A 369 14.47 -2.67 -9.90
C ILE A 369 15.58 -3.32 -9.07
N ILE A 370 16.10 -2.63 -8.05
CA ILE A 370 17.17 -3.17 -7.19
C ILE A 370 16.72 -4.48 -6.53
N ASN A 371 15.52 -4.49 -5.94
CA ASN A 371 15.04 -5.65 -5.17
C ASN A 371 14.63 -6.87 -6.04
N ARG A 372 14.40 -6.67 -7.34
CA ARG A 372 14.04 -7.74 -8.27
C ARG A 372 15.20 -8.23 -9.13
N SER A 373 16.38 -7.60 -9.02
CA SER A 373 17.54 -7.91 -9.84
C SER A 373 18.34 -9.06 -9.25
N TYR A 374 18.24 -10.24 -9.87
CA TYR A 374 19.04 -11.43 -9.55
C TYR A 374 19.99 -11.73 -10.71
N TRP A 375 21.24 -12.05 -10.41
CA TRP A 375 22.23 -12.35 -11.43
C TRP A 375 22.14 -13.81 -11.88
N VAL A 376 21.27 -14.04 -12.86
CA VAL A 376 21.06 -15.35 -13.50
C VAL A 376 21.58 -15.23 -14.94
N LYS A 377 22.81 -15.70 -15.20
CA LYS A 377 23.45 -15.68 -16.52
C LYS A 377 23.87 -17.07 -16.94
#